data_AF-A0A7C8ZV08-F1
#
_entry.id   AF-A0A7C8ZV08-F1
#
_cell.length_a   1.000
_cell.length_b   1.000
_cell.length_c   1.000
_cell.angle_alpha   90.00
_cell.angle_beta   90.00
_cell.angle_gamma   90.00
#
_symmetry.space_group_name_H-M   'P 1'
#
loop_
_entity.id
_entity.type
_entity.pdbx_description
1 polymer ?
#
loop_
_entity_poly.entity_id
_entity_poly.type
_entity_poly.pdbx_seq_one_letter_code
_entity_poly.pdbx_strand_id
1 'polypeptide(L)'
;LFEKFGDRVKNWITLNEPHNFAVNGYDVGIAAPGRCSLLLHALCRAGNSATEPYIVAHHLLLAHTTAVNIYRTKYQKTQGGSIGASLDIVWYEPYTNSTKDVEATQRAMDFQVGWFLDPMMFGDYPRSMKERVRDRLPTFSEDEKALIKGSLDFVGINHYTSNFVKDSGNTSLRKILLKDALSDSDATTQPFGSNGKPIGSKANSIWLYIYPQGMRASMNYIKQKYGNPTIVITENVKMDVT
;
A
#
# COMPACT_ATOMS: atom_id res chain seq x y z
N LEU A 1 -24.14 -7.21 3.99
CA LEU A 1 -23.43 -8.24 3.19
C LEU A 1 -23.38 -9.59 3.90
N PHE A 2 -22.72 -9.69 5.06
CA PHE A 2 -22.57 -10.96 5.79
C PHE A 2 -23.89 -11.70 6.05
N GLU A 3 -24.91 -11.01 6.57
CA GLU A 3 -26.22 -11.62 6.84
C GLU A 3 -26.88 -12.22 5.59
N LYS A 4 -26.81 -11.53 4.45
CA LYS A 4 -27.57 -11.90 3.24
C LYS A 4 -26.88 -12.94 2.37
N PHE A 5 -25.55 -13.03 2.44
CA PHE A 5 -24.79 -13.86 1.51
C PHE A 5 -23.79 -14.80 2.18
N GLY A 6 -23.54 -14.68 3.49
CA GLY A 6 -22.55 -15.49 4.18
C GLY A 6 -22.95 -16.95 4.41
N ASP A 7 -24.20 -17.30 4.09
CA ASP A 7 -24.62 -18.70 3.89
C ASP A 7 -23.81 -19.38 2.77
N ARG A 8 -23.47 -18.63 1.71
CA ARG A 8 -22.76 -19.12 0.51
C ARG A 8 -21.35 -18.54 0.34
N VAL A 9 -21.15 -17.26 0.61
CA VAL A 9 -19.86 -16.57 0.47
C VAL A 9 -19.00 -16.88 1.70
N LYS A 10 -17.86 -17.53 1.46
CA LYS A 10 -16.92 -17.96 2.52
C LYS A 10 -15.61 -17.21 2.55
N ASN A 11 -15.36 -16.31 1.60
CA ASN A 11 -14.15 -15.50 1.56
C ASN A 11 -14.55 -14.05 1.32
N TRP A 12 -14.13 -13.16 2.22
CA TRP A 12 -14.49 -11.76 2.21
C TRP A 12 -13.24 -10.90 2.08
N ILE A 13 -13.24 -9.99 1.11
CA ILE A 13 -12.25 -8.91 1.00
C ILE A 13 -12.95 -7.62 1.38
N THR A 14 -12.44 -6.95 2.41
CA THR A 14 -13.01 -5.70 2.94
C THR A 14 -12.58 -4.47 2.15
N LEU A 15 -11.31 -4.41 1.76
CA LEU A 15 -10.69 -3.32 1.02
C LEU A 15 -9.93 -3.90 -0.17
N ASN A 16 -9.98 -3.20 -1.32
CA ASN A 16 -9.12 -3.46 -2.46
C ASN A 16 -8.19 -2.27 -2.67
N GLU A 17 -6.89 -2.53 -2.70
CA GLU A 17 -5.81 -1.55 -2.95
C GLU A 17 -5.97 -0.23 -2.17
N PRO A 18 -6.05 -0.28 -0.83
CA PRO A 18 -6.32 0.92 -0.05
C PRO A 18 -5.19 1.97 -0.12
N HIS A 19 -3.95 1.55 -0.41
CA HIS A 19 -2.84 2.47 -0.70
C HIS A 19 -3.10 3.22 -2.01
N ASN A 20 -3.42 2.49 -3.10
CA ASN A 20 -3.79 3.08 -4.38
C ASN A 20 -4.97 4.05 -4.22
N PHE A 21 -6.01 3.67 -3.48
CA PHE A 21 -7.16 4.53 -3.21
C PHE A 21 -6.77 5.84 -2.52
N ALA A 22 -5.97 5.78 -1.45
CA ALA A 22 -5.54 6.96 -0.70
C ALA A 22 -4.68 7.89 -1.56
N VAL A 23 -3.70 7.33 -2.29
CA VAL A 23 -2.78 8.10 -3.14
C VAL A 23 -3.49 8.69 -4.35
N ASN A 24 -4.15 7.87 -5.16
CA ASN A 24 -4.74 8.36 -6.41
C ASN A 24 -5.99 9.22 -6.19
N GLY A 25 -6.73 9.00 -5.10
CA GLY A 25 -7.93 9.77 -4.77
C GLY A 25 -7.66 11.08 -4.03
N TYR A 26 -6.60 11.15 -3.21
CA TYR A 26 -6.38 12.24 -2.25
C TYR A 26 -4.97 12.83 -2.24
N ASP A 27 -4.01 12.26 -2.99
CA ASP A 27 -2.70 12.85 -3.24
C ASP A 27 -2.59 13.33 -4.69
N VAL A 28 -2.64 12.40 -5.65
CA VAL A 28 -2.47 12.70 -7.08
C VAL A 28 -3.75 13.31 -7.68
N GLY A 29 -4.91 12.91 -7.17
CA GLY A 29 -6.22 13.43 -7.58
C GLY A 29 -6.71 12.92 -8.95
N ILE A 30 -6.19 11.81 -9.45
CA ILE A 30 -6.58 11.21 -10.74
C ILE A 30 -7.72 10.18 -10.64
N ALA A 31 -8.02 9.72 -9.43
CA ALA A 31 -9.15 8.85 -9.14
C ALA A 31 -10.18 9.60 -8.29
N ALA A 32 -11.45 9.15 -8.29
CA ALA A 32 -12.47 9.75 -7.43
C ALA A 32 -12.04 9.71 -5.94
N PRO A 33 -12.30 10.77 -5.15
CA PRO A 33 -13.03 11.99 -5.49
C PRO A 33 -12.20 13.07 -6.21
N GLY A 34 -10.93 12.82 -6.50
CA GLY A 34 -10.06 13.74 -7.27
C GLY A 34 -9.58 14.92 -6.44
N ARG A 35 -9.11 14.67 -5.22
CA ARG A 35 -8.61 15.69 -4.30
C ARG A 35 -7.07 15.71 -4.31
N CYS A 36 -6.49 16.90 -4.33
CA CYS A 36 -5.03 17.09 -4.32
C CYS A 36 -4.63 18.52 -3.94
N SER A 37 -3.32 18.76 -3.77
CA SER A 37 -2.70 20.10 -3.66
C SER A 37 -1.97 20.53 -4.95
N LEU A 38 -1.72 19.59 -5.88
CA LEU A 38 -0.76 19.77 -6.97
C LEU A 38 -1.15 20.92 -7.91
N LEU A 39 -0.16 21.75 -8.28
CA LEU A 39 -0.31 22.88 -9.21
C LEU A 39 -1.45 23.85 -8.86
N LEU A 40 -1.58 24.25 -7.58
CA LEU A 40 -2.60 25.23 -7.15
C LEU A 40 -4.03 24.82 -7.58
N HIS A 41 -4.39 23.53 -7.46
CA HIS A 41 -5.72 23.04 -7.85
C HIS A 41 -5.99 23.03 -9.37
N ALA A 42 -4.96 23.12 -10.22
CA ALA A 42 -5.14 23.02 -11.68
C ALA A 42 -5.76 21.68 -12.11
N LEU A 43 -5.56 20.62 -11.34
CA LEU A 43 -6.06 19.26 -11.63
C LEU A 43 -7.21 18.81 -10.70
N CYS A 44 -7.38 19.46 -9.54
CA CYS A 44 -8.32 19.05 -8.49
C CYS A 44 -8.96 20.28 -7.84
N ARG A 45 -10.26 20.24 -7.53
CA ARG A 45 -10.99 21.45 -7.05
C ARG A 45 -10.78 21.78 -5.56
N ALA A 46 -10.29 20.82 -4.80
CA ALA A 46 -10.04 20.92 -3.36
C ALA A 46 -9.12 19.76 -2.94
N GLY A 47 -8.54 19.86 -1.76
CA GLY A 47 -7.77 18.77 -1.17
C GLY A 47 -6.58 19.26 -0.38
N ASN A 48 -5.88 18.31 0.23
CA ASN A 48 -4.55 18.54 0.78
C ASN A 48 -3.73 17.24 0.68
N SER A 49 -2.89 17.14 -0.34
CA SER A 49 -2.00 16.00 -0.59
C SER A 49 -1.03 15.72 0.56
N ALA A 50 -0.78 16.69 1.43
CA ALA A 50 0.09 16.52 2.59
C ALA A 50 -0.60 15.79 3.76
N THR A 51 -1.94 15.82 3.86
CA THR A 51 -2.65 15.32 5.05
C THR A 51 -3.76 14.33 4.72
N GLU A 52 -4.54 14.56 3.67
CA GLU A 52 -5.72 13.76 3.35
C GLU A 52 -5.41 12.28 3.08
N PRO A 53 -4.32 11.91 2.37
CA PRO A 53 -3.98 10.50 2.19
C PRO A 53 -3.83 9.74 3.52
N TYR A 54 -3.22 10.38 4.53
CA TYR A 54 -3.05 9.79 5.87
C TYR A 54 -4.35 9.68 6.64
N ILE A 55 -5.20 10.71 6.59
CA ILE A 55 -6.52 10.69 7.23
C ILE A 55 -7.40 9.61 6.60
N VAL A 56 -7.39 9.50 5.27
CA VAL A 56 -8.18 8.51 4.53
C VAL A 56 -7.66 7.10 4.82
N ALA A 57 -6.36 6.87 4.73
CA ALA A 57 -5.76 5.57 5.05
C ALA A 57 -6.12 5.11 6.48
N HIS A 58 -6.09 6.03 7.45
CA HIS A 58 -6.46 5.74 8.82
C HIS A 58 -7.93 5.31 8.96
N HIS A 59 -8.87 6.05 8.36
CA HIS A 59 -10.28 5.65 8.39
C HIS A 59 -10.56 4.36 7.63
N LEU A 60 -9.85 4.08 6.53
CA LEU A 60 -9.94 2.79 5.85
C LEU A 60 -9.54 1.64 6.77
N LEU A 61 -8.45 1.80 7.52
CA LEU A 61 -8.00 0.82 8.51
C LEU A 61 -9.03 0.61 9.62
N LEU A 62 -9.58 1.70 10.19
CA LEU A 62 -10.64 1.61 11.22
C LEU A 62 -11.92 0.94 10.68
N ALA A 63 -12.33 1.26 9.46
CA ALA A 63 -13.48 0.65 8.80
C ALA A 63 -13.27 -0.85 8.54
N HIS A 64 -12.09 -1.22 8.03
CA HIS A 64 -11.68 -2.61 7.85
C HIS A 64 -11.78 -3.38 9.16
N THR A 65 -11.12 -2.88 10.21
CA THR A 65 -11.06 -3.53 11.52
C THR A 65 -12.44 -3.66 12.16
N THR A 66 -13.29 -2.64 12.03
CA THR A 66 -14.67 -2.69 12.51
C THR A 66 -15.47 -3.77 11.78
N ALA A 67 -15.34 -3.87 10.46
CA ALA A 67 -16.03 -4.89 9.66
C ALA A 67 -15.56 -6.30 10.01
N VAL A 68 -14.25 -6.49 10.20
CA VAL A 68 -13.65 -7.75 10.64
C VAL A 68 -14.18 -8.13 12.02
N ASN A 69 -14.19 -7.21 12.98
CA ASN A 69 -14.71 -7.47 14.32
C ASN A 69 -16.20 -7.91 14.28
N ILE A 70 -17.03 -7.22 13.49
CA ILE A 70 -18.44 -7.60 13.30
C ILE A 70 -18.53 -9.01 12.69
N TYR A 71 -17.73 -9.33 11.67
CA TYR A 71 -17.75 -10.64 11.05
C TYR A 71 -17.36 -11.74 12.04
N ARG A 72 -16.24 -11.57 12.74
CA ARG A 72 -15.71 -12.56 13.70
C ARG A 72 -16.68 -12.82 14.85
N THR A 73 -17.25 -11.76 15.42
CA THR A 73 -18.10 -11.86 16.61
C THR A 73 -19.51 -12.34 16.31
N LYS A 74 -20.09 -11.95 15.17
CA LYS A 74 -21.51 -12.21 14.87
C LYS A 74 -21.74 -13.30 13.84
N TYR A 75 -20.83 -13.50 12.88
CA TYR A 75 -21.11 -14.29 11.68
C TYR A 75 -20.17 -15.48 11.50
N GLN A 76 -18.88 -15.34 11.80
CA GLN A 76 -17.84 -16.31 11.43
C GLN A 76 -18.09 -17.69 12.00
N LYS A 77 -18.50 -17.80 13.28
CA LYS A 77 -18.79 -19.10 13.92
C LYS A 77 -19.89 -19.88 13.19
N THR A 78 -20.91 -19.18 12.70
CA THR A 78 -22.05 -19.81 11.99
C THR A 78 -21.80 -20.01 10.51
N GLN A 79 -21.02 -19.11 9.89
CA GLN A 79 -20.83 -19.09 8.45
C GLN A 79 -19.59 -19.87 8.01
N GLY A 80 -18.59 -20.02 8.89
CA GLY A 80 -17.36 -20.78 8.62
C GLY A 80 -16.48 -20.19 7.53
N GLY A 81 -16.59 -18.89 7.23
CA GLY A 81 -15.76 -18.24 6.22
C GLY A 81 -14.57 -17.46 6.80
N SER A 82 -13.71 -16.96 5.92
CA SER A 82 -12.53 -16.15 6.22
C SER A 82 -12.69 -14.72 5.71
N ILE A 83 -12.04 -13.77 6.39
CA ILE A 83 -12.05 -12.35 6.03
C ILE A 83 -10.64 -11.77 5.97
N GLY A 84 -10.38 -10.94 4.96
CA GLY A 84 -9.09 -10.30 4.73
C GLY A 84 -9.22 -8.95 4.00
N ALA A 85 -8.09 -8.47 3.51
CA ALA A 85 -7.97 -7.31 2.64
C ALA A 85 -7.06 -7.64 1.46
N SER A 86 -7.29 -6.98 0.33
CA SER A 86 -6.48 -7.08 -0.88
C SER A 86 -5.59 -5.85 -0.98
N LEU A 87 -4.27 -6.05 -0.94
CA LEU A 87 -3.26 -4.99 -0.93
C LEU A 87 -2.50 -4.99 -2.25
N ASP A 88 -2.39 -3.82 -2.87
CA ASP A 88 -1.42 -3.60 -3.93
C ASP A 88 0.00 -3.75 -3.37
N ILE A 89 0.90 -4.37 -4.15
CA ILE A 89 2.32 -4.43 -3.82
C ILE A 89 3.17 -4.26 -5.08
N VAL A 90 4.08 -3.29 -5.01
CA VAL A 90 5.16 -3.12 -5.98
C VAL A 90 6.44 -3.61 -5.32
N TRP A 91 7.18 -4.48 -5.99
CA TRP A 91 8.50 -4.87 -5.51
C TRP A 91 9.54 -3.82 -5.89
N TYR A 92 10.48 -3.56 -4.98
CA TYR A 92 11.51 -2.54 -5.18
C TYR A 92 12.92 -3.13 -5.14
N GLU A 93 13.65 -2.93 -6.22
CA GLU A 93 15.10 -3.17 -6.28
C GLU A 93 15.86 -1.88 -6.00
N PRO A 94 17.04 -1.91 -5.37
CA PRO A 94 17.81 -0.70 -5.13
C PRO A 94 18.42 -0.20 -6.46
N TYR A 95 18.45 1.12 -6.68
CA TYR A 95 18.97 1.73 -7.91
C TYR A 95 20.49 1.52 -8.06
N THR A 96 21.20 1.46 -6.93
CA THR A 96 22.61 1.06 -6.79
C THR A 96 22.79 0.21 -5.53
N ASN A 97 23.95 -0.44 -5.37
CA ASN A 97 24.28 -1.18 -4.15
C ASN A 97 24.69 -0.27 -2.97
N SER A 98 24.46 1.04 -3.05
CA SER A 98 24.75 1.94 -1.94
C SER A 98 23.79 1.70 -0.77
N THR A 99 24.29 1.84 0.46
CA THR A 99 23.46 1.70 1.67
C THR A 99 22.21 2.58 1.63
N LYS A 100 22.33 3.79 1.07
CA LYS A 100 21.20 4.74 0.96
C LYS A 100 20.09 4.22 0.07
N ASP A 101 20.42 3.67 -1.10
CA ASP A 101 19.42 3.12 -2.02
C ASP A 101 18.79 1.84 -1.45
N VAL A 102 19.58 1.01 -0.75
CA VAL A 102 19.07 -0.19 -0.04
C VAL A 102 18.14 0.21 1.10
N GLU A 103 18.46 1.21 1.91
CA GLU A 103 17.54 1.71 2.93
C GLU A 103 16.29 2.34 2.32
N ALA A 104 16.42 3.00 1.16
CA ALA A 104 15.30 3.59 0.45
C ALA A 104 14.32 2.53 -0.07
N THR A 105 14.76 1.32 -0.45
CA THR A 105 13.82 0.24 -0.82
C THR A 105 12.93 -0.14 0.36
N GLN A 106 13.48 -0.27 1.57
CA GLN A 106 12.68 -0.56 2.76
C GLN A 106 11.67 0.56 3.05
N ARG A 107 12.06 1.83 2.89
CA ARG A 107 11.12 2.96 3.04
C ARG A 107 10.03 2.93 1.98
N ALA A 108 10.35 2.60 0.74
CA ALA A 108 9.36 2.44 -0.32
C ALA A 108 8.39 1.30 -0.01
N MET A 109 8.87 0.18 0.54
CA MET A 109 8.02 -0.93 1.00
C MET A 109 7.12 -0.52 2.18
N ASP A 110 7.67 0.22 3.15
CA ASP A 110 6.91 0.70 4.31
C ASP A 110 5.80 1.68 3.89
N PHE A 111 6.07 2.61 2.97
CA PHE A 111 5.08 3.57 2.46
C PHE A 111 4.12 2.99 1.42
N GLN A 112 4.38 1.78 0.90
CA GLN A 112 3.49 1.09 -0.03
C GLN A 112 2.65 0.05 0.71
N VAL A 113 3.20 -1.14 0.99
CA VAL A 113 2.42 -2.24 1.59
C VAL A 113 2.40 -2.15 3.12
N GLY A 114 3.51 -1.69 3.71
CA GLY A 114 3.65 -1.56 5.16
C GLY A 114 2.64 -0.59 5.77
N TRP A 115 2.21 0.43 5.03
CA TRP A 115 1.26 1.44 5.48
C TRP A 115 -0.07 0.81 5.94
N PHE A 116 -0.50 -0.27 5.29
CA PHE A 116 -1.71 -0.99 5.66
C PHE A 116 -1.41 -2.32 6.37
N LEU A 117 -0.37 -3.04 5.94
CA LEU A 117 -0.09 -4.37 6.48
C LEU A 117 0.55 -4.32 7.87
N ASP A 118 1.41 -3.34 8.19
CA ASP A 118 1.98 -3.23 9.55
C ASP A 118 0.88 -2.97 10.60
N PRO A 119 -0.09 -2.04 10.41
CA PRO A 119 -1.21 -1.91 11.34
C PRO A 119 -2.00 -3.21 11.51
N MET A 120 -2.35 -3.89 10.41
CA MET A 120 -3.13 -5.13 10.45
C MET A 120 -2.38 -6.30 11.10
N MET A 121 -1.04 -6.32 11.04
CA MET A 121 -0.24 -7.42 11.60
C MET A 121 0.29 -7.12 13.02
N PHE A 122 0.63 -5.86 13.30
CA PHE A 122 1.36 -5.46 14.51
C PHE A 122 0.61 -4.45 15.38
N GLY A 123 -0.46 -3.84 14.86
CA GLY A 123 -1.30 -2.90 15.60
C GLY A 123 -0.95 -1.43 15.39
N ASP A 124 0.11 -1.09 14.64
CA ASP A 124 0.54 0.29 14.45
C ASP A 124 1.30 0.49 13.12
N TYR A 125 1.48 1.74 12.71
CA TYR A 125 2.18 2.10 11.47
C TYR A 125 3.70 1.78 11.52
N PRO A 126 4.35 1.60 10.35
CA PRO A 126 5.80 1.44 10.27
C PRO A 126 6.54 2.58 10.97
N ARG A 127 7.66 2.26 11.64
CA ARG A 127 8.48 3.26 12.33
C ARG A 127 8.96 4.37 11.38
N SER A 128 9.39 3.98 10.18
CA SER A 128 9.87 4.91 9.15
C SER A 128 8.81 5.94 8.77
N MET A 129 7.53 5.53 8.66
CA MET A 129 6.42 6.45 8.40
C MET A 129 6.21 7.41 9.57
N LYS A 130 6.17 6.91 10.80
CA LYS A 130 5.99 7.75 12.00
C LYS A 130 7.05 8.85 12.11
N GLU A 131 8.32 8.50 11.88
CA GLU A 131 9.45 9.44 11.97
C GLU A 131 9.43 10.52 10.87
N ARG A 132 8.91 10.18 9.68
CA ARG A 132 8.95 11.03 8.48
C ARG A 132 7.71 11.89 8.33
N VAL A 133 6.54 11.31 8.57
CA VAL A 133 5.24 11.98 8.42
C VAL A 133 4.88 12.80 9.66
N ARG A 134 5.24 12.29 10.85
CA ARG A 134 5.07 12.95 12.16
C ARG A 134 3.61 13.29 12.43
N ASP A 135 3.32 14.52 12.83
CA ASP A 135 2.00 15.00 13.27
C ASP A 135 0.89 14.89 12.21
N ARG A 136 1.25 14.67 10.94
CA ARG A 136 0.28 14.42 9.85
C ARG A 136 -0.21 12.98 9.80
N LEU A 137 0.49 12.05 10.44
CA LEU A 137 0.09 10.65 10.53
C LEU A 137 -0.80 10.48 11.77
N PRO A 138 -2.09 10.11 11.60
CA PRO A 138 -2.95 9.85 12.73
C PRO A 138 -2.40 8.75 13.64
N THR A 139 -2.75 8.80 14.92
CA THR A 139 -2.34 7.80 15.91
C THR A 139 -3.52 6.93 16.31
N PHE A 140 -3.31 5.62 16.36
CA PHE A 140 -4.29 4.71 16.97
C PHE A 140 -4.29 4.85 18.49
N SER A 141 -5.48 4.88 19.09
CA SER A 141 -5.68 4.63 20.52
C SER A 141 -5.33 3.18 20.88
N GLU A 142 -5.12 2.89 22.16
CA GLU A 142 -4.78 1.52 22.59
C GLU A 142 -5.86 0.49 22.23
N ASP A 143 -7.14 0.87 22.29
CA ASP A 143 -8.25 0.01 21.88
C ASP A 143 -8.23 -0.25 20.37
N GLU A 144 -7.93 0.76 19.55
CA GLU A 144 -7.81 0.60 18.10
C GLU A 144 -6.60 -0.26 17.73
N LYS A 145 -5.45 -0.08 18.40
CA LYS A 145 -4.26 -0.93 18.21
C LYS A 145 -4.56 -2.39 18.53
N ALA A 146 -5.27 -2.63 19.63
CA ALA A 146 -5.67 -3.98 20.04
C ALA A 146 -6.64 -4.60 19.04
N LEU A 147 -7.57 -3.81 18.50
CA LEU A 147 -8.58 -4.29 17.56
C LEU A 147 -8.02 -4.57 16.16
N ILE A 148 -7.11 -3.73 15.66
CA ILE A 148 -6.53 -3.86 14.32
C ILE A 148 -5.45 -4.93 14.24
N LYS A 149 -4.74 -5.19 15.33
CA LYS A 149 -3.71 -6.21 15.37
C LYS A 149 -4.33 -7.60 15.12
N GLY A 150 -3.87 -8.25 14.05
CA GLY A 150 -4.36 -9.57 13.63
C GLY A 150 -5.74 -9.53 12.98
N SER A 151 -6.16 -8.40 12.39
CA SER A 151 -7.49 -8.26 11.75
C SER A 151 -7.58 -8.93 10.37
N LEU A 152 -6.81 -9.98 10.10
CA LEU A 152 -6.79 -10.71 8.84
C LEU A 152 -6.77 -12.22 9.08
N ASP A 153 -7.61 -12.97 8.37
CA ASP A 153 -7.50 -14.43 8.25
C ASP A 153 -6.60 -14.82 7.06
N PHE A 154 -6.52 -13.95 6.04
CA PHE A 154 -5.60 -14.06 4.91
C PHE A 154 -5.21 -12.66 4.39
N VAL A 155 -4.11 -12.58 3.66
CA VAL A 155 -3.65 -11.39 2.94
C VAL A 155 -3.88 -11.60 1.45
N GLY A 156 -4.75 -10.79 0.84
CA GLY A 156 -4.88 -10.69 -0.60
C GLY A 156 -3.75 -9.83 -1.17
N ILE A 157 -3.15 -10.26 -2.27
CA ILE A 157 -2.05 -9.55 -2.92
C ILE A 157 -2.37 -9.28 -4.39
N ASN A 158 -2.33 -8.00 -4.72
CA ASN A 158 -2.37 -7.49 -6.08
C ASN A 158 -0.95 -7.10 -6.49
N HIS A 159 -0.33 -7.89 -7.36
CA HIS A 159 1.04 -7.62 -7.82
C HIS A 159 1.12 -7.61 -9.33
N TYR A 160 1.74 -6.55 -9.84
CA TYR A 160 1.79 -6.27 -11.27
C TYR A 160 3.19 -6.01 -11.79
N THR A 161 3.99 -5.29 -11.02
CA THR A 161 5.27 -4.78 -11.51
C THR A 161 6.29 -4.60 -10.38
N SER A 162 7.48 -4.20 -10.77
CA SER A 162 8.57 -3.85 -9.88
C SER A 162 9.21 -2.58 -10.37
N ASN A 163 9.89 -1.85 -9.50
CA ASN A 163 10.63 -0.64 -9.86
C ASN A 163 11.99 -0.62 -9.16
N PHE A 164 12.92 0.15 -9.71
CA PHE A 164 14.09 0.57 -8.97
C PHE A 164 13.74 1.72 -8.02
N VAL A 165 14.45 1.80 -6.89
CA VAL A 165 14.33 2.89 -5.91
C VAL A 165 15.67 3.55 -5.70
N LYS A 166 15.68 4.88 -5.80
CA LYS A 166 16.81 5.73 -5.48
C LYS A 166 16.51 6.59 -4.26
N ASP A 167 17.48 6.70 -3.35
CA ASP A 167 17.43 7.69 -2.27
C ASP A 167 17.40 9.11 -2.88
N SER A 168 16.36 9.87 -2.54
CA SER A 168 16.19 11.23 -3.03
C SER A 168 16.66 12.30 -2.05
N GLY A 169 16.96 11.89 -0.80
CA GLY A 169 17.28 12.79 0.30
C GLY A 169 16.14 13.74 0.67
N ASN A 170 16.27 14.38 1.84
CA ASN A 170 15.26 15.31 2.36
C ASN A 170 15.22 16.67 1.64
N THR A 171 16.06 16.87 0.62
CA THR A 171 16.20 18.13 -0.13
C THR A 171 15.77 18.01 -1.59
N SER A 172 15.11 16.91 -1.96
CA SER A 172 14.63 16.75 -3.33
C SER A 172 13.68 17.87 -3.72
N LEU A 173 13.83 18.39 -4.95
CA LEU A 173 12.95 19.43 -5.49
C LEU A 173 11.48 18.99 -5.42
N ARG A 174 11.21 17.70 -5.63
CA ARG A 174 9.87 17.12 -5.47
C ARG A 174 9.30 17.35 -4.08
N LYS A 175 10.05 17.04 -3.03
CA LYS A 175 9.61 17.25 -1.64
C LYS A 175 9.43 18.73 -1.33
N ILE A 176 10.34 19.58 -1.81
CA ILE A 176 10.26 21.03 -1.60
C ILE A 176 9.01 21.62 -2.28
N LEU A 177 8.72 21.18 -3.50
CA LEU A 177 7.62 21.70 -4.33
C LEU A 177 6.26 21.13 -3.96
N LEU A 178 6.17 19.82 -3.69
CA LEU A 178 4.90 19.13 -3.51
C LEU A 178 4.50 18.99 -2.04
N LYS A 179 5.48 18.70 -1.16
CA LYS A 179 5.26 18.38 0.26
C LYS A 179 4.08 17.42 0.48
N ASP A 180 3.97 16.43 -0.40
CA ASP A 180 2.85 15.47 -0.47
C ASP A 180 3.22 14.12 0.17
N ALA A 181 2.21 13.27 0.36
CA ALA A 181 2.38 11.96 0.98
C ALA A 181 3.35 11.05 0.19
N LEU A 182 3.33 11.14 -1.16
CA LEU A 182 4.26 10.41 -2.01
C LEU A 182 5.73 10.81 -1.82
N SER A 183 6.02 12.05 -1.45
CA SER A 183 7.38 12.53 -1.22
C SER A 183 7.97 12.17 0.15
N ASP A 184 7.13 11.79 1.13
CA ASP A 184 7.57 11.60 2.51
C ASP A 184 8.51 10.41 2.74
N SER A 185 8.46 9.42 1.84
CA SER A 185 9.37 8.27 1.86
C SER A 185 10.83 8.64 1.58
N ASP A 186 11.09 9.80 0.98
CA ASP A 186 12.36 10.19 0.34
C ASP A 186 12.91 9.09 -0.61
N ALA A 187 12.03 8.28 -1.20
CA ALA A 187 12.37 7.21 -2.12
C ALA A 187 11.77 7.49 -3.50
N THR A 188 12.63 7.75 -4.49
CA THR A 188 12.18 7.93 -5.88
C THR A 188 12.13 6.58 -6.58
N THR A 189 10.93 6.19 -7.00
CA THR A 189 10.70 4.96 -7.77
C THR A 189 10.80 5.23 -9.28
N GLN A 190 11.38 4.30 -10.03
CA GLN A 190 11.46 4.38 -11.49
C GLN A 190 11.67 3.01 -12.14
N PRO A 191 11.23 2.82 -13.40
CA PRO A 191 11.39 1.52 -14.05
C PRO A 191 12.80 1.28 -14.61
N PHE A 192 13.66 2.29 -14.71
CA PHE A 192 15.01 2.18 -15.28
C PHE A 192 16.09 2.21 -14.19
N GLY A 193 17.07 1.32 -14.30
CA GLY A 193 18.21 1.21 -13.40
C GLY A 193 19.34 2.17 -13.74
N SER A 194 20.39 2.17 -12.93
CA SER A 194 21.57 3.04 -13.10
C SER A 194 22.35 2.82 -14.40
N ASN A 195 22.16 1.67 -15.04
CA ASN A 195 22.70 1.34 -16.36
C ASN A 195 21.77 1.77 -17.53
N GLY A 196 20.67 2.47 -17.25
CA GLY A 196 19.68 2.90 -18.23
C GLY A 196 18.76 1.78 -18.76
N LYS A 197 18.88 0.55 -18.25
CA LYS A 197 18.03 -0.58 -18.66
C LYS A 197 16.77 -0.63 -17.81
N PRO A 198 15.61 -1.00 -18.40
CA PRO A 198 14.40 -1.22 -17.63
C PRO A 198 14.55 -2.45 -16.73
N ILE A 199 13.82 -2.46 -15.62
CA ILE A 199 13.81 -3.58 -14.65
C ILE A 199 13.33 -4.89 -15.27
N GLY A 200 12.46 -4.79 -16.27
CA GLY A 200 11.92 -5.92 -17.02
C GLY A 200 11.39 -5.51 -18.38
N SER A 201 10.77 -6.44 -19.09
CA SER A 201 10.14 -6.16 -20.38
C SER A 201 8.91 -5.27 -20.21
N LYS A 202 8.78 -4.21 -20.99
CA LYS A 202 7.61 -3.32 -20.94
C LYS A 202 6.37 -4.05 -21.52
N ALA A 203 5.24 -3.97 -20.82
CA ALA A 203 3.94 -4.41 -21.32
C ALA A 203 3.24 -3.28 -22.10
N ASN A 204 1.98 -3.48 -22.48
CA ASN A 204 1.26 -2.47 -23.27
C ASN A 204 1.00 -1.16 -22.49
N SER A 205 0.76 -1.24 -21.17
CA SER A 205 0.59 -0.04 -20.34
C SER A 205 1.92 0.63 -19.99
N ILE A 206 1.94 1.98 -19.97
CA ILE A 206 3.16 2.78 -19.74
C ILE A 206 3.86 2.51 -18.40
N TRP A 207 3.11 2.10 -17.38
CA TRP A 207 3.58 1.87 -16.02
C TRP A 207 3.96 0.40 -15.76
N LEU A 208 3.61 -0.52 -16.67
CA LEU A 208 3.69 -1.96 -16.41
C LEU A 208 4.97 -2.56 -17.02
N TYR A 209 5.88 -2.99 -16.16
CA TYR A 209 7.09 -3.73 -16.51
C TYR A 209 7.05 -5.14 -15.92
N ILE A 210 7.24 -6.15 -16.77
CA ILE A 210 7.14 -7.56 -16.44
C ILE A 210 8.44 -8.01 -15.76
N TYR A 211 8.36 -8.25 -14.44
CA TYR A 211 9.49 -8.70 -13.62
C TYR A 211 9.07 -9.83 -12.65
N PRO A 212 8.98 -11.09 -13.12
CA PRO A 212 8.42 -12.19 -12.32
C PRO A 212 9.18 -12.48 -11.01
N GLN A 213 10.47 -12.15 -10.97
CA GLN A 213 11.28 -12.27 -9.76
C GLN A 213 10.73 -11.39 -8.63
N GLY A 214 10.13 -10.25 -8.96
CA GLY A 214 9.50 -9.33 -8.01
C GLY A 214 8.32 -9.94 -7.27
N MET A 215 7.52 -10.79 -7.93
CA MET A 215 6.45 -11.53 -7.26
C MET A 215 7.03 -12.47 -6.20
N ARG A 216 8.04 -13.27 -6.58
CA ARG A 216 8.70 -14.20 -5.64
C ARG A 216 9.34 -13.46 -4.48
N ALA A 217 9.99 -12.34 -4.74
CA ALA A 217 10.63 -11.53 -3.72
C ALA A 217 9.61 -10.89 -2.77
N SER A 218 8.49 -10.38 -3.29
CA SER A 218 7.36 -9.89 -2.49
C SER A 218 6.80 -10.95 -1.55
N MET A 219 6.59 -12.18 -2.05
CA MET A 219 6.07 -13.28 -1.22
C MET A 219 7.07 -13.68 -0.13
N ASN A 220 8.37 -13.72 -0.47
CA ASN A 220 9.42 -13.98 0.51
C ASN A 220 9.50 -12.89 1.57
N TYR A 221 9.37 -11.61 1.18
CA TYR A 221 9.32 -10.49 2.10
C TYR A 221 8.15 -10.63 3.06
N ILE A 222 6.94 -10.89 2.55
CA ILE A 222 5.76 -11.04 3.40
C ILE A 222 5.93 -12.22 4.36
N LYS A 223 6.43 -13.35 3.85
CA LYS A 223 6.74 -14.53 4.66
C LYS A 223 7.69 -14.21 5.82
N GLN A 224 8.79 -13.51 5.53
CA GLN A 224 9.85 -13.25 6.51
C GLN A 224 9.46 -12.16 7.51
N LYS A 225 8.86 -11.05 7.05
CA LYS A 225 8.51 -9.91 7.92
C LYS A 225 7.25 -10.19 8.75
N TYR A 226 6.23 -10.83 8.17
CA TYR A 226 4.90 -10.94 8.78
C TYR A 226 4.55 -12.35 9.28
N GLY A 227 5.54 -13.25 9.41
CA GLY A 227 5.33 -14.56 10.01
C GLY A 227 4.56 -15.55 9.13
N ASN A 228 4.73 -15.46 7.81
CA ASN A 228 4.14 -16.39 6.83
C ASN A 228 2.61 -16.54 6.92
N PRO A 229 1.84 -15.43 6.80
CA PRO A 229 0.39 -15.51 6.78
C PRO A 229 -0.12 -16.29 5.56
N THR A 230 -1.38 -16.71 5.59
CA THR A 230 -2.05 -17.23 4.38
C THR A 230 -2.13 -16.11 3.34
N ILE A 231 -1.57 -16.34 2.15
CA ILE A 231 -1.58 -15.38 1.05
C ILE A 231 -2.47 -15.90 -0.07
N VAL A 232 -3.27 -15.01 -0.65
CA VAL A 232 -4.06 -15.25 -1.87
C VAL A 232 -3.63 -14.21 -2.90
N ILE A 233 -3.20 -14.64 -4.09
CA ILE A 233 -2.98 -13.70 -5.20
C ILE A 233 -4.36 -13.31 -5.72
N THR A 234 -4.76 -12.07 -5.48
CA THR A 234 -6.10 -11.54 -5.78
C THR A 234 -6.12 -10.83 -7.12
N GLU A 235 -5.02 -10.21 -7.52
CA GLU A 235 -4.85 -9.67 -8.87
C GLU A 235 -3.42 -9.88 -9.38
N ASN A 236 -3.32 -10.29 -10.64
CA ASN A 236 -2.08 -10.35 -11.41
C ASN A 236 -2.45 -10.29 -12.90
N VAL A 237 -1.74 -9.49 -13.70
CA VAL A 237 -2.04 -9.37 -15.12
C VAL A 237 -0.78 -9.31 -15.96
N LYS A 238 -0.90 -9.86 -17.16
CA LYS A 238 -0.02 -9.59 -18.29
C LYS A 238 -0.89 -8.91 -19.35
N MET A 239 -0.53 -7.69 -19.76
CA MET A 239 -1.11 -7.07 -20.95
C MET A 239 -0.20 -7.38 -22.13
N ASP A 240 -0.66 -8.26 -23.03
CA ASP A 240 0.09 -8.63 -24.22
C ASP A 240 0.22 -7.44 -25.18
N VAL A 241 1.37 -7.36 -25.84
CA VAL A 241 1.59 -6.46 -26.98
C VAL A 241 1.15 -7.24 -28.21
N THR A 242 0.15 -6.73 -28.94
CA THR A 242 -0.24 -7.27 -30.25
C THR A 242 0.66 -6.70 -31.33
#